data_AF-A0A7J9ITJ8-F1
#
_entry.id   AF-A0A7J9ITJ8-F1
#
_cell.length_a   1.000
_cell.length_b   1.000
_cell.length_c   1.000
_cell.angle_alpha   90.00
_cell.angle_beta   90.00
_cell.angle_gamma   90.00
#
_symmetry.space_group_name_H-M   'P 1'
#
loop_
_entity.id
_entity.type
_entity.pdbx_description
1 polymer ?
#
loop_
_entity_poly.entity_id
_entity_poly.type
_entity_poly.pdbx_seq_one_letter_code
_entity_poly.pdbx_strand_id
1 'polypeptide(L)'
;MCREWELSFLLGMHLWIIVAYSIPVATATAIFLIYSSGQGSFSDGIVGVFGGSLFSVTHGSLVTSNLIRETTKIEFANEGYRFGQ
;
A
#
# COMPACT_ATOMS: atom_id res chain seq x y z
N MET A 1 -0.24 12.31 -7.02
CA MET A 1 -1.57 12.98 -7.07
C MET A 1 -2.03 13.20 -8.51
N CYS A 2 -1.82 14.36 -9.15
CA CYS A 2 -2.47 14.68 -10.43
C CYS A 2 -2.15 13.66 -11.55
N ARG A 3 -0.89 13.23 -11.69
CA ARG A 3 -0.48 12.19 -12.64
C ARG A 3 -1.12 10.82 -12.38
N GLU A 4 -1.35 10.44 -11.13
CA GLU A 4 -1.99 9.14 -10.79
C GLU A 4 -3.47 9.16 -11.12
N TRP A 5 -4.13 10.30 -10.91
CA TRP A 5 -5.52 10.52 -11.30
C TRP A 5 -5.67 10.48 -12.82
N GLU A 6 -4.81 11.16 -13.55
CA GLU A 6 -4.84 11.21 -15.01
C GLU A 6 -4.64 9.82 -15.61
N LEU A 7 -3.65 9.05 -15.14
CA LEU A 7 -3.44 7.66 -15.59
C LEU A 7 -4.65 6.76 -15.27
N SER A 8 -5.21 6.87 -14.07
CA SER A 8 -6.38 6.07 -13.69
C SER A 8 -7.60 6.42 -14.56
N PHE A 9 -7.80 7.71 -14.85
CA PHE A 9 -8.89 8.18 -15.71
C PHE A 9 -8.70 7.71 -17.17
N LEU A 10 -7.48 7.83 -17.71
CA LEU A 10 -7.15 7.39 -19.07
C LEU A 10 -7.32 5.88 -19.26
N LEU A 11 -7.05 5.08 -18.21
CA LEU A 11 -7.25 3.63 -18.22
C LEU A 11 -8.69 3.21 -17.86
N GLY A 12 -9.59 4.15 -17.56
CA GLY A 12 -10.96 3.86 -17.12
C GLY A 12 -11.05 3.16 -15.76
N MET A 13 -10.01 3.29 -14.93
CA MET A 13 -9.89 2.65 -13.62
C MET A 13 -10.52 3.49 -12.51
N HIS A 14 -10.89 2.84 -11.41
CA HIS A 14 -11.49 3.47 -10.25
C HIS A 14 -10.50 4.39 -9.52
N LEU A 15 -10.93 5.61 -9.14
CA LEU A 15 -10.05 6.70 -8.68
C LEU A 15 -9.57 6.59 -7.22
N TRP A 16 -9.66 5.43 -6.55
CA TRP A 16 -9.35 5.35 -5.12
C TRP A 16 -7.86 5.37 -4.81
N ILE A 17 -7.02 5.13 -5.83
CA ILE A 17 -5.56 5.20 -5.68
C ILE A 17 -5.13 6.62 -5.27
N ILE A 18 -5.65 7.68 -5.91
CA ILE A 18 -5.32 9.06 -5.53
C ILE A 18 -5.83 9.41 -4.13
N VAL A 19 -6.98 8.87 -3.73
CA VAL A 19 -7.54 9.09 -2.38
C VAL A 19 -6.65 8.45 -1.32
N ALA A 20 -6.24 7.20 -1.51
CA ALA A 20 -5.32 6.51 -0.58
C ALA A 20 -3.95 7.20 -0.52
N TYR A 21 -3.41 7.64 -1.66
CA TYR A 21 -2.15 8.37 -1.73
C TYR A 21 -2.19 9.75 -1.05
N SER A 22 -3.38 10.31 -0.82
CA SER A 22 -3.53 11.59 -0.12
C SER A 22 -3.13 11.53 1.35
N ILE A 23 -3.20 10.35 1.98
CA ILE A 23 -2.87 10.15 3.39
C ILE A 23 -1.39 10.46 3.69
N PRO A 24 -0.40 9.79 3.06
CA PRO A 24 1.00 10.10 3.33
C PRO A 24 1.41 11.51 2.87
N VAL A 25 0.80 12.04 1.80
CA VAL A 25 1.06 13.41 1.34
C VAL A 25 0.59 14.44 2.36
N ALA A 26 -0.61 14.28 2.91
CA ALA A 26 -1.12 15.14 3.97
C ALA A 26 -0.26 15.05 5.24
N THR A 27 0.14 13.83 5.63
CA THR A 27 1.03 13.61 6.77
C THR A 27 2.40 14.28 6.57
N ALA A 28 3.02 14.12 5.40
CA ALA A 28 4.29 14.77 5.10
C ALA A 28 4.15 16.31 5.11
N THR A 29 3.08 16.84 4.51
CA THR A 29 2.83 18.30 4.48
C THR A 29 2.60 18.85 5.89
N ALA A 30 1.82 18.15 6.72
CA ALA A 30 1.59 18.53 8.11
C ALA A 30 2.90 18.53 8.91
N ILE A 31 3.73 17.49 8.76
CA ILE A 31 5.01 17.39 9.46
C ILE A 31 6.01 18.47 9.02
N PHE A 32 6.22 18.63 7.72
CA PHE A 32 7.28 19.51 7.19
C PHE A 32 6.91 21.00 7.18
N LEU A 33 5.63 21.35 6.98
CA LEU A 33 5.22 22.75 6.84
C LEU A 33 4.42 23.28 8.03
N ILE A 34 3.54 22.47 8.62
CA ILE A 34 2.64 22.93 9.68
C ILE A 34 3.29 22.76 11.05
N TYR A 35 3.88 21.60 11.30
CA TYR A 35 4.42 21.22 12.60
C TYR A 35 5.79 21.86 12.87
N SER A 36 6.63 22.02 11.84
CA SER A 36 7.88 22.80 11.91
C SER A 36 7.67 24.27 12.30
N SER A 37 6.45 24.80 12.20
CA SER A 37 6.13 26.19 12.52
C SER A 37 5.60 26.41 13.95
N GLY A 38 5.35 25.36 14.76
CA GLY A 38 4.61 25.55 16.02
C GLY A 38 4.86 24.61 17.20
N GLN A 39 5.15 23.31 17.03
CA GLN A 39 5.24 22.36 18.17
C GLN A 39 6.25 21.23 17.90
N GLY A 40 6.93 20.77 18.96
CA GLY A 40 8.19 20.02 18.89
C GLY A 40 8.17 18.53 19.24
N SER A 41 7.29 17.69 18.67
CA SER A 41 7.45 16.22 18.75
C SER A 41 6.74 15.40 17.66
N PHE A 42 7.49 14.51 16.97
CA PHE A 42 7.04 13.69 15.81
C PHE A 42 6.32 12.37 16.18
N SER A 43 5.98 12.14 17.45
CA SER A 43 5.61 10.81 17.99
C SER A 43 4.19 10.33 17.63
N ASP A 44 3.28 11.21 17.24
CA ASP A 44 1.85 10.87 17.10
C ASP A 44 1.50 10.08 15.82
N GLY A 45 2.44 9.92 14.89
CA GLY A 45 2.22 9.19 13.62
C GLY A 45 2.35 7.66 13.69
N ILE A 46 2.78 7.08 14.82
CA ILE A 46 3.25 5.68 14.88
C ILE A 46 2.12 4.64 14.91
N VAL A 47 0.98 4.96 15.53
CA VAL A 47 -0.13 4.00 15.73
C VAL A 47 -0.74 3.52 14.42
N GLY A 48 -0.92 4.42 13.43
CA GLY A 48 -1.46 4.07 12.11
C GLY A 48 -0.54 3.15 11.30
N VAL A 49 0.78 3.31 11.44
CA VAL A 49 1.77 2.50 10.73
C VAL A 49 1.79 1.06 11.24
N PHE A 50 1.64 0.87 12.55
CA PHE A 50 1.62 -0.47 13.15
C PHE A 50 0.35 -1.26 12.77
N GLY A 51 -0.80 -0.60 12.70
CA GLY A 51 -2.03 -1.25 12.21
C GLY A 51 -1.91 -1.69 10.74
N GLY A 52 -1.36 -0.82 9.88
CA GLY A 52 -1.14 -1.15 8.47
C GLY A 52 -0.16 -2.29 8.25
N SER A 53 0.94 -2.34 9.02
CA SER A 53 1.93 -3.43 8.90
C SER A 53 1.38 -4.78 9.36
N LEU A 54 0.60 -4.81 10.44
CA LEU A 54 -0.08 -6.02 10.89
C LEU A 54 -1.04 -6.55 9.83
N PHE A 55 -1.88 -5.68 9.25
CA PHE A 55 -2.81 -6.10 8.20
C PHE A 55 -2.09 -6.54 6.93
N SER A 56 -0.97 -5.90 6.57
CA SER A 56 -0.15 -6.32 5.43
C SER A 56 0.42 -7.73 5.63
N VAL A 57 0.89 -8.05 6.84
CA VAL A 57 1.43 -9.39 7.16
C VAL A 57 0.31 -10.43 7.18
N THR A 58 -0.84 -10.14 7.78
CA THR A 58 -1.96 -11.09 7.84
C THR A 58 -2.56 -11.35 6.47
N HIS A 59 -2.71 -10.32 5.63
CA HIS A 59 -3.17 -10.50 4.26
C HIS A 59 -2.18 -11.36 3.45
N GLY A 60 -0.87 -11.03 3.52
CA GLY A 60 0.17 -11.80 2.83
C GLY A 60 0.24 -13.26 3.28
N SER A 61 0.13 -13.53 4.58
CA SER A 61 0.18 -14.89 5.12
C SER A 61 -1.06 -15.71 4.76
N LEU A 62 -2.25 -15.10 4.77
CA LEU A 62 -3.50 -15.76 4.37
C LEU A 62 -3.50 -16.11 2.87
N VAL A 63 -3.09 -15.18 2.00
CA VAL A 63 -3.01 -15.45 0.56
C VAL A 63 -1.98 -16.53 0.26
N THR A 64 -0.78 -16.43 0.86
CA THR A 64 0.32 -17.38 0.59
C THR A 64 0.01 -18.78 1.12
N SER A 65 -0.68 -18.90 2.25
CA SER A 65 -1.04 -20.20 2.83
C SER A 65 -2.16 -20.93 2.08
N ASN A 66 -2.92 -20.23 1.24
CA ASN A 66 -4.03 -20.77 0.46
C ASN A 66 -3.73 -20.88 -1.05
N LEU A 67 -2.46 -20.81 -1.46
CA LEU A 67 -2.09 -21.04 -2.87
C LEU A 67 -2.44 -22.48 -3.29
N ILE A 68 -3.09 -22.60 -4.44
CA ILE A 68 -3.31 -23.90 -5.09
C ILE A 68 -1.96 -24.38 -5.62
N ARG A 69 -1.65 -25.66 -5.38
CA ARG A 69 -0.37 -26.24 -5.81
C ARG A 69 -0.40 -26.53 -7.32
N GLU A 70 0.22 -25.65 -8.09
CA GLU A 70 0.37 -25.77 -9.56
C GLU A 70 1.80 -26.18 -9.99
N THR A 71 2.77 -26.22 -9.07
CA THR A 71 4.19 -26.50 -9.37
C THR A 71 4.71 -27.76 -8.68
N THR A 72 5.88 -28.24 -9.11
CA THR A 72 6.56 -29.37 -8.46
C THR A 72 7.28 -28.94 -7.17
N LYS A 73 7.65 -29.90 -6.31
CA LYS A 73 8.30 -29.61 -5.01
C LYS A 73 9.67 -28.93 -5.10
N ILE A 74 10.30 -28.95 -6.28
CA ILE A 74 11.66 -28.41 -6.50
C ILE A 74 11.63 -27.04 -7.21
N GLU A 75 10.46 -26.59 -7.63
CA GLU A 75 10.25 -25.30 -8.30
C GLU A 75 9.61 -24.29 -7.34
N PHE A 76 9.75 -23.00 -7.65
CA PHE A 76 9.10 -21.95 -6.85
C PHE A 76 7.58 -21.97 -7.05
N ALA A 77 6.82 -21.73 -5.99
CA ALA A 77 5.36 -21.63 -6.05
C ALA A 77 4.87 -20.50 -7.00
N ASN A 78 5.67 -19.46 -7.17
CA ASN A 78 5.34 -18.31 -8.03
C ASN A 78 5.27 -18.68 -9.52
N GLU A 79 5.98 -19.73 -9.96
CA GLU A 79 5.90 -20.22 -11.36
C GLU A 79 4.51 -20.79 -11.69
N GLY A 80 3.70 -21.09 -10.68
CA GLY A 80 2.30 -21.48 -10.84
C GLY A 80 1.38 -20.32 -11.22
N TYR A 81 1.82 -19.06 -11.08
CA TYR A 81 1.03 -17.89 -11.46
C TYR A 81 1.33 -17.45 -12.89
N ARG A 82 0.28 -17.31 -13.71
CA ARG A 82 0.38 -16.76 -15.06
C ARG A 82 -0.24 -15.36 -15.09
N PHE A 83 0.51 -14.40 -15.62
CA PHE A 83 0.04 -13.03 -15.75
C PHE A 83 -1.16 -12.95 -16.72
N GLY A 84 -2.29 -12.42 -16.23
CA GLY A 84 -3.53 -12.25 -17.01
C GLY A 84 -4.44 -13.47 -17.09
N GLN A 85 -4.18 -14.50 -16.27
CA GLN A 85 -5.09 -15.64 -16.04
C GLN A 85 -6.33 -15.22 -15.25
#